data_AF-A0A1A8X2J0-F1
#
_entry.id   AF-A0A1A8X2J0-F1
#
_cell.length_a   1.000
_cell.length_b   1.000
_cell.length_c   1.000
_cell.angle_alpha   90.00
_cell.angle_beta   90.00
_cell.angle_gamma   90.00
#
_symmetry.space_group_name_H-M   'P 1'
#
loop_
_entity.id
_entity.type
_entity.pdbx_description
1 polymer ?
#
loop_
_entity_poly.entity_id
_entity_poly.type
_entity_poly.pdbx_seq_one_letter_code
_entity_poly.pdbx_strand_id
1 'polypeptide(L)'
;MDQNVVQEAHKLLEKDGSFATRTEAYILYNYFDRDIYAMKKSSVCDDGKIIDKTTINVCFKLENIIKEWNAVMEFAHSIRVDEEASCGYLIYWLYGKVKDSKCDDSDIYWIYNKLSEPLENICFKDKKDKFGRKFVKLYDRNILKSKKELHDFVEYYKFIKVNVNKNITNKKVYCRYIEYIFDLYHKMNQDHNLKCTGLYEEINHFENTFKHENGELNSLKNICSDISQKLVLEVNNKISCPSEQEENAYKEKFKKKPAASADSQNFTEIESPKKTQEKIKLEDNISEKLSSLKIYEELNNANNIDFNNSYCKELEINDTKAKNICAHVVKNLKKMTELDYIKEHNEYCLHFVRWIYEEICKIPGIDWKNIYKNPDITKLFRVQFPINSKSPKYRCYYDFAGNINEWKEKADLLDYFQIFDK
;
A
#
# COMPACT_ATOMS: atom_id res chain seq x y z
N MET A 1 15.45 -12.94 -12.00
CA MET A 1 16.60 -12.34 -12.70
C MET A 1 17.01 -10.98 -12.12
N ASP A 2 16.14 -10.35 -11.34
CA ASP A 2 16.19 -8.88 -11.12
C ASP A 2 17.01 -8.44 -9.90
N GLN A 3 17.11 -9.26 -8.86
CA GLN A 3 17.88 -8.96 -7.64
C GLN A 3 19.39 -8.80 -7.92
N ASN A 4 19.86 -9.42 -9.00
CA ASN A 4 21.25 -9.31 -9.44
C ASN A 4 21.57 -7.92 -10.02
N VAL A 5 20.61 -7.25 -10.68
CA VAL A 5 20.85 -5.95 -11.33
C VAL A 5 21.10 -4.84 -10.29
N VAL A 6 20.28 -4.80 -9.23
CA VAL A 6 20.44 -3.82 -8.14
C VAL A 6 21.79 -3.99 -7.44
N GLN A 7 22.13 -5.23 -7.08
CA GLN A 7 23.38 -5.55 -6.39
C GLN A 7 24.62 -5.23 -7.26
N GLU A 8 24.58 -5.55 -8.56
CA GLU A 8 25.66 -5.21 -9.49
C GLU A 8 25.88 -3.69 -9.57
N ALA A 9 24.80 -2.90 -9.70
CA ALA A 9 24.90 -1.45 -9.76
C ALA A 9 25.38 -0.82 -8.45
N HIS A 10 24.89 -1.29 -7.30
CA HIS A 10 25.32 -0.80 -5.98
C HIS A 10 26.80 -1.10 -5.75
N LYS A 11 27.29 -2.30 -6.09
CA LYS A 11 28.74 -2.64 -6.03
C LYS A 11 29.61 -1.73 -6.90
N LEU A 12 29.09 -1.20 -8.00
CA LEU A 12 29.82 -0.21 -8.81
C LEU A 12 29.83 1.17 -8.15
N LEU A 13 28.73 1.58 -7.50
CA LEU A 13 28.66 2.83 -6.74
C LEU A 13 29.59 2.81 -5.53
N GLU A 14 29.67 1.69 -4.81
CA GLU A 14 30.55 1.53 -3.64
C GLU A 14 32.04 1.73 -3.97
N LYS A 15 32.44 1.49 -5.22
CA LYS A 15 33.81 1.76 -5.71
C LYS A 15 34.07 3.26 -5.95
N ASP A 16 33.03 4.07 -6.07
CA ASP A 16 33.17 5.52 -6.18
C ASP A 16 33.32 6.13 -4.77
N GLY A 17 34.54 6.58 -4.46
CA GLY A 17 34.84 7.22 -3.18
C GLY A 17 33.96 8.45 -2.89
N SER A 18 33.45 9.13 -3.92
CA SER A 18 32.53 10.25 -3.74
C SER A 18 31.13 9.78 -3.31
N PHE A 19 30.64 8.66 -3.86
CA PHE A 19 29.39 8.04 -3.43
C PHE A 19 29.48 7.61 -1.97
N ALA A 20 30.56 6.90 -1.60
CA ALA A 20 30.73 6.38 -0.25
C ALA A 20 30.83 7.47 0.83
N THR A 21 31.27 8.69 0.47
CA THR A 21 31.51 9.80 1.41
C THR A 21 30.48 10.93 1.35
N ARG A 22 29.62 10.97 0.31
CA ARG A 22 28.67 12.08 0.10
C ARG A 22 27.21 11.66 -0.07
N THR A 23 26.92 10.36 0.03
CA THR A 23 25.55 9.85 -0.03
C THR A 23 25.03 9.63 1.39
N GLU A 24 24.22 10.57 1.87
CA GLU A 24 23.68 10.58 3.24
C GLU A 24 23.00 9.26 3.62
N ALA A 25 22.08 8.78 2.78
CA ALA A 25 21.40 7.50 2.98
C ALA A 25 22.39 6.33 3.14
N TYR A 26 23.37 6.20 2.22
CA TYR A 26 24.37 5.13 2.27
C TYR A 26 25.27 5.22 3.51
N ILE A 27 25.70 6.44 3.88
CA ILE A 27 26.53 6.67 5.07
C ILE A 27 25.78 6.24 6.34
N LEU A 28 24.50 6.61 6.47
CA LEU A 28 23.69 6.22 7.62
C LEU A 28 23.36 4.73 7.63
N TYR A 29 23.09 4.10 6.48
CA TYR A 29 22.89 2.65 6.42
C TYR A 29 24.12 1.88 6.94
N ASN A 30 25.32 2.30 6.54
CA ASN A 30 26.56 1.74 7.06
C ASN A 30 26.75 2.01 8.56
N TYR A 31 26.32 3.19 9.04
CA TYR A 31 26.34 3.50 10.45
C TYR A 31 25.45 2.54 11.26
N PHE A 32 24.21 2.30 10.78
CA PHE A 32 23.27 1.35 11.37
C PHE A 32 23.78 -0.10 11.33
N ASP A 33 24.60 -0.43 10.33
CA ASP A 33 25.13 -1.78 10.17
C ASP A 33 26.33 -2.13 11.06
N ARG A 34 26.92 -1.14 11.74
CA ARG A 34 28.09 -1.33 12.62
C ARG A 34 27.88 -2.43 13.65
N ASP A 35 28.95 -3.17 13.93
CA ASP A 35 28.95 -4.30 14.87
C ASP A 35 28.65 -3.90 16.32
N ILE A 36 28.81 -2.63 16.70
CA ILE A 36 28.42 -2.13 18.02
C ILE A 36 26.92 -2.34 18.31
N TYR A 37 26.11 -2.42 17.25
CA TYR A 37 24.68 -2.72 17.33
C TYR A 37 24.38 -4.22 17.22
N ALA A 38 25.38 -5.06 16.94
CA ALA A 38 25.23 -6.49 16.84
C ALA A 38 25.04 -7.18 18.20
N MET A 39 24.18 -8.21 18.21
CA MET A 39 24.17 -9.33 19.16
C MET A 39 24.14 -9.02 20.68
N LYS A 40 23.76 -7.83 21.12
CA LYS A 40 23.26 -7.68 22.50
C LYS A 40 21.89 -8.32 22.57
N LYS A 41 21.84 -9.58 22.99
CA LYS A 41 20.58 -10.30 23.22
C LYS A 41 19.66 -9.46 24.10
N SER A 42 18.42 -9.35 23.68
CA SER A 42 17.37 -8.66 24.41
C SER A 42 16.17 -9.58 24.55
N SER A 43 15.56 -9.59 25.72
CA SER A 43 14.29 -10.29 25.94
C SER A 43 13.15 -9.74 25.07
N VAL A 44 13.29 -8.51 24.54
CA VAL A 44 12.28 -7.91 23.65
C VAL A 44 12.17 -8.72 22.35
N CYS A 45 13.30 -9.07 21.74
CA CYS A 45 13.35 -9.78 20.45
C CYS A 45 13.58 -11.30 20.58
N ASP A 46 14.03 -11.80 21.73
CA ASP A 46 14.30 -13.22 22.01
C ASP A 46 13.17 -13.90 22.82
N ASP A 47 11.90 -13.62 22.48
CA ASP A 47 10.72 -14.17 23.19
C ASP A 47 10.10 -15.39 22.48
N GLY A 48 10.80 -15.94 21.48
CA GLY A 48 10.37 -17.12 20.72
C GLY A 48 9.27 -16.86 19.69
N LYS A 49 8.84 -15.61 19.47
CA LYS A 49 7.78 -15.29 18.51
C LYS A 49 8.27 -15.03 17.08
N ILE A 50 9.49 -14.50 16.95
CA ILE A 50 10.18 -14.39 15.67
C ILE A 50 10.92 -15.71 15.45
N ILE A 51 10.68 -16.36 14.33
CA ILE A 51 11.21 -17.69 14.01
C ILE A 51 12.51 -17.55 13.21
N ASP A 52 12.54 -16.64 12.23
CA ASP A 52 13.72 -16.47 11.39
C ASP A 52 14.89 -15.84 12.17
N LYS A 53 16.01 -16.57 12.23
CA LYS A 53 17.22 -16.14 12.95
C LYS A 53 17.81 -14.84 12.40
N THR A 54 17.75 -14.63 11.07
CA THR A 54 18.23 -13.39 10.48
C THR A 54 17.35 -12.23 10.93
N THR A 55 16.03 -12.40 10.97
CA THR A 55 15.11 -11.39 11.47
C THR A 55 15.24 -11.12 12.97
N ILE A 56 15.52 -12.12 13.80
CA ILE A 56 15.88 -11.91 15.21
C ILE A 56 17.08 -10.95 15.32
N ASN A 57 18.12 -11.16 14.50
CA ASN A 57 19.29 -10.27 14.48
C ASN A 57 18.94 -8.85 14.03
N VAL A 58 18.05 -8.70 13.04
CA VAL A 58 17.54 -7.39 12.60
C VAL A 58 16.79 -6.70 13.75
N CYS A 59 15.95 -7.44 14.47
CA CYS A 59 15.22 -6.94 15.64
C CYS A 59 16.19 -6.43 16.71
N PHE A 60 17.22 -7.21 17.08
CA PHE A 60 18.23 -6.77 18.06
C PHE A 60 18.96 -5.51 17.60
N LYS A 61 19.39 -5.46 16.32
CA LYS A 61 20.07 -4.28 15.79
C LYS A 61 19.17 -3.04 15.86
N LEU A 62 17.92 -3.15 15.40
CA LEU A 62 16.97 -2.05 15.44
C LEU A 62 16.74 -1.57 16.88
N GLU A 63 16.54 -2.49 17.83
CA GLU A 63 16.38 -2.14 19.24
C GLU A 63 17.59 -1.38 19.80
N ASN A 64 18.82 -1.83 19.48
CA ASN A 64 20.03 -1.15 19.93
C ASN A 64 20.20 0.23 19.28
N ILE A 65 19.86 0.36 17.99
CA ILE A 65 19.86 1.67 17.30
C ILE A 65 18.88 2.63 17.99
N ILE A 66 17.68 2.15 18.36
CA ILE A 66 16.67 2.96 19.07
C ILE A 66 17.19 3.39 20.45
N LYS A 67 17.84 2.49 21.21
CA LYS A 67 18.41 2.82 22.53
C LYS A 67 19.52 3.86 22.45
N GLU A 68 20.36 3.79 21.42
CA GLU A 68 21.51 4.67 21.21
C GLU A 68 21.19 5.82 20.24
N TRP A 69 19.91 6.18 20.09
CA TRP A 69 19.47 7.14 19.08
C TRP A 69 20.12 8.51 19.20
N ASN A 70 20.44 8.98 20.42
CA ASN A 70 21.16 10.24 20.61
C ASN A 70 22.53 10.24 19.92
N ALA A 71 23.28 9.13 20.02
CA ALA A 71 24.58 8.99 19.35
C ALA A 71 24.42 8.88 17.84
N VAL A 72 23.34 8.25 17.36
CA VAL A 72 22.97 8.26 15.93
C VAL A 72 22.74 9.68 15.46
N MET A 73 21.99 10.49 16.22
CA MET A 73 21.68 11.88 15.86
C MET A 73 22.90 12.78 15.89
N GLU A 74 23.82 12.61 16.86
CA GLU A 74 25.12 13.30 16.85
C GLU A 74 25.90 13.01 15.57
N PHE A 75 25.95 11.74 15.15
CA PHE A 75 26.58 11.36 13.90
C PHE A 75 25.86 11.93 12.67
N ALA A 76 24.53 11.83 12.61
CA ALA A 76 23.72 12.36 11.51
C ALA A 76 23.94 13.88 11.33
N HIS A 77 23.93 14.64 12.42
CA HIS A 77 24.19 16.08 12.37
C HIS A 77 25.62 16.40 11.88
N SER A 78 26.61 15.57 12.21
CA SER A 78 27.99 15.75 11.72
C SER A 78 28.11 15.65 10.19
N ILE A 79 27.18 14.93 9.55
CA ILE A 79 27.07 14.81 8.09
C ILE A 79 25.92 15.65 7.51
N ARG A 80 25.36 16.58 8.30
CA ARG A 80 24.28 17.53 7.94
C ARG A 80 22.94 16.88 7.59
N VAL A 81 22.65 15.71 8.15
CA VAL A 81 21.34 15.06 8.03
C VAL A 81 20.51 15.42 9.25
N ASP A 82 19.28 15.89 9.03
CA ASP A 82 18.34 16.21 10.09
C ASP A 82 17.61 14.96 10.65
N GLU A 83 16.84 15.15 11.71
CA GLU A 83 16.08 14.07 12.38
C GLU A 83 15.03 13.44 11.46
N GLU A 84 14.32 14.24 10.66
CA GLU A 84 13.24 13.76 9.79
C GLU A 84 13.79 12.85 8.68
N ALA A 85 14.94 13.23 8.10
CA ALA A 85 15.68 12.42 7.14
C ALA A 85 16.32 11.19 7.79
N SER A 86 16.94 11.33 8.97
CA SER A 86 17.55 10.22 9.73
C SER A 86 16.54 9.11 10.03
N CYS A 87 15.33 9.49 10.42
CA CYS A 87 14.22 8.57 10.65
C CYS A 87 13.75 7.90 9.37
N GLY A 88 13.63 8.65 8.27
CA GLY A 88 13.36 8.07 6.96
C GLY A 88 14.39 7.00 6.60
N TYR A 89 15.68 7.32 6.74
CA TYR A 89 16.76 6.38 6.46
C TYR A 89 16.72 5.15 7.38
N LEU A 90 16.44 5.29 8.69
CA LEU A 90 16.30 4.13 9.57
C LEU A 90 15.16 3.20 9.12
N ILE A 91 14.03 3.77 8.71
CA ILE A 91 12.87 3.02 8.21
C ILE A 91 13.24 2.25 6.92
N TYR A 92 13.86 2.92 5.94
CA TYR A 92 14.29 2.26 4.70
C TYR A 92 15.41 1.24 4.93
N TRP A 93 16.29 1.48 5.91
CA TRP A 93 17.26 0.48 6.34
C TRP A 93 16.56 -0.78 6.84
N LEU A 94 15.54 -0.64 7.70
CA LEU A 94 14.73 -1.77 8.17
C LEU A 94 14.06 -2.51 7.02
N TYR A 95 13.45 -1.80 6.07
CA TYR A 95 12.86 -2.41 4.87
C TYR A 95 13.91 -3.19 4.06
N GLY A 96 15.13 -2.67 3.94
CA GLY A 96 16.27 -3.36 3.32
C GLY A 96 16.67 -4.62 4.08
N LYS A 97 16.70 -4.60 5.41
CA LYS A 97 17.04 -5.79 6.20
C LYS A 97 15.98 -6.87 6.15
N VAL A 98 14.72 -6.48 6.17
CA VAL A 98 13.58 -7.40 6.08
C VAL A 98 13.44 -7.99 4.66
N LYS A 99 13.75 -7.24 3.61
CA LYS A 99 13.69 -7.78 2.23
C LYS A 99 14.70 -8.90 2.01
N ASP A 100 15.90 -8.76 2.59
CA ASP A 100 17.04 -9.66 2.39
C ASP A 100 17.04 -10.88 3.32
N SER A 101 16.14 -10.94 4.31
CA SER A 101 16.00 -12.10 5.20
C SER A 101 15.08 -13.19 4.60
N LYS A 102 15.03 -14.36 5.23
CA LYS A 102 14.13 -15.46 4.85
C LYS A 102 12.79 -15.41 5.58
N CYS A 103 12.51 -14.30 6.25
CA CYS A 103 11.37 -14.18 7.13
C CYS A 103 10.06 -14.09 6.37
N ASP A 104 8.99 -14.45 7.06
CA ASP A 104 7.62 -14.30 6.57
C ASP A 104 6.96 -13.03 7.13
N ASP A 105 5.72 -12.78 6.72
CA ASP A 105 4.92 -11.65 7.19
C ASP A 105 4.68 -11.66 8.71
N SER A 106 4.69 -12.85 9.33
CA SER A 106 4.50 -13.00 10.78
C SER A 106 5.74 -12.55 11.56
N ASP A 107 6.94 -12.87 11.08
CA ASP A 107 8.19 -12.35 11.65
C ASP A 107 8.24 -10.81 11.62
N ILE A 108 7.84 -10.21 10.49
CA ILE A 108 7.77 -8.76 10.30
C ILE A 108 6.73 -8.14 11.24
N TYR A 109 5.58 -8.82 11.39
CA TYR A 109 4.56 -8.45 12.36
C TYR A 109 5.11 -8.31 13.76
N TRP A 110 5.90 -9.28 14.20
CA TRP A 110 6.48 -9.23 15.53
C TRP A 110 7.52 -8.11 15.69
N ILE A 111 8.34 -7.82 14.68
CA ILE A 111 9.24 -6.65 14.74
C ILE A 111 8.43 -5.37 14.98
N TYR A 112 7.43 -5.10 14.14
CA TYR A 112 6.64 -3.88 14.26
C TYR A 112 5.88 -3.82 15.58
N ASN A 113 5.26 -4.92 16.00
CA ASN A 113 4.55 -4.96 17.27
C ASN A 113 5.46 -4.62 18.47
N LYS A 114 6.73 -5.01 18.43
CA LYS A 114 7.69 -4.78 19.51
C LYS A 114 8.33 -3.40 19.46
N LEU A 115 8.65 -2.92 18.26
CA LEU A 115 9.56 -1.79 18.07
C LEU A 115 8.92 -0.58 17.40
N SER A 116 7.67 -0.63 16.94
CA SER A 116 7.03 0.53 16.30
C SER A 116 6.84 1.70 17.25
N GLU A 117 6.39 1.45 18.49
CA GLU A 117 6.19 2.52 19.47
C GLU A 117 7.53 3.11 19.94
N PRO A 118 8.56 2.31 20.31
CA PRO A 118 9.89 2.83 20.55
C PRO A 118 10.46 3.65 19.37
N LEU A 119 10.25 3.18 18.13
CA LEU A 119 10.65 3.88 16.91
C LEU A 119 9.88 5.20 16.73
N GLU A 120 8.57 5.20 16.97
CA GLU A 120 7.73 6.41 16.95
C GLU A 120 8.25 7.44 17.95
N ASN A 121 8.57 6.98 19.16
CA ASN A 121 9.05 7.83 20.23
C ASN A 121 10.43 8.44 19.96
N ILE A 122 11.26 7.89 19.07
CA ILE A 122 12.52 8.53 18.72
C ILE A 122 12.43 9.39 17.46
N CYS A 123 11.43 9.16 16.61
CA CYS A 123 11.37 9.78 15.30
C CYS A 123 10.24 10.79 15.10
N PHE A 124 9.20 10.72 15.93
CA PHE A 124 7.95 11.44 15.71
C PHE A 124 7.30 11.94 17.01
N LYS A 125 8.10 12.20 18.06
CA LYS A 125 7.61 12.66 19.39
C LYS A 125 6.52 13.73 19.31
N ASP A 126 6.70 14.69 18.40
CA ASP A 126 5.82 15.86 18.28
C ASP A 126 4.94 15.85 17.01
N LYS A 127 4.95 14.78 16.20
CA LYS A 127 4.28 14.72 14.88
C LYS A 127 3.68 13.34 14.57
N LYS A 128 2.83 12.81 15.45
CA LYS A 128 2.20 11.47 15.29
C LYS A 128 1.47 11.30 13.96
N ASP A 129 0.77 12.33 13.48
CA ASP A 129 0.03 12.33 12.21
C ASP A 129 0.93 12.26 10.96
N LYS A 130 2.24 12.50 11.09
CA LYS A 130 3.23 12.25 10.03
C LYS A 130 3.80 10.82 10.11
N PHE A 131 3.88 10.22 11.30
CA PHE A 131 4.45 8.88 11.46
C PHE A 131 3.67 7.83 10.69
N GLY A 132 2.35 7.77 10.85
CA GLY A 132 1.51 6.80 10.16
C GLY A 132 1.49 6.94 8.63
N ARG A 133 2.05 8.03 8.09
CA ARG A 133 2.25 8.24 6.64
C ARG A 133 3.64 7.79 6.18
N LYS A 134 4.69 8.14 6.93
CA LYS A 134 6.08 7.78 6.61
C LYS A 134 6.49 6.36 7.01
N PHE A 135 6.01 5.90 8.16
CA PHE A 135 6.20 4.54 8.66
C PHE A 135 4.87 3.79 8.58
N VAL A 136 4.73 3.00 7.52
CA VAL A 136 3.56 2.16 7.32
C VAL A 136 3.92 0.74 7.72
N LYS A 137 3.16 0.16 8.65
CA LYS A 137 3.30 -1.24 9.06
C LYS A 137 2.83 -2.18 7.93
N LEU A 138 3.64 -2.33 6.89
CA LEU A 138 3.43 -3.23 5.76
C LEU A 138 4.24 -4.51 5.96
N TYR A 139 3.60 -5.67 5.80
CA TYR A 139 4.21 -6.97 6.04
C TYR A 139 4.63 -7.69 4.76
N ASP A 140 4.09 -7.27 3.62
CA ASP A 140 4.47 -7.83 2.32
C ASP A 140 5.88 -7.37 1.94
N ARG A 141 6.80 -8.34 1.88
CA ARG A 141 8.21 -8.10 1.57
C ARG A 141 8.44 -7.54 0.18
N ASN A 142 7.62 -7.88 -0.81
CA ASN A 142 7.76 -7.34 -2.16
C ASN A 142 7.39 -5.85 -2.17
N ILE A 143 6.39 -5.45 -1.39
CA ILE A 143 6.00 -4.04 -1.21
C ILE A 143 7.15 -3.29 -0.51
N LEU A 144 7.69 -3.82 0.59
CA LEU A 144 8.82 -3.22 1.31
C LEU A 144 10.07 -3.10 0.42
N LYS A 145 10.37 -4.13 -0.36
CA LYS A 145 11.45 -4.14 -1.36
C LYS A 145 11.26 -3.02 -2.39
N SER A 146 10.05 -2.90 -2.93
CA SER A 146 9.73 -1.90 -3.96
C SER A 146 9.94 -0.47 -3.44
N LYS A 147 9.41 -0.19 -2.23
CA LYS A 147 9.61 1.09 -1.53
C LYS A 147 11.09 1.40 -1.34
N LYS A 148 11.85 0.42 -0.81
CA LYS A 148 13.29 0.56 -0.56
C LYS A 148 14.08 0.85 -1.84
N GLU A 149 13.89 0.05 -2.88
CA GLU A 149 14.67 0.17 -4.11
C GLU A 149 14.36 1.47 -4.87
N LEU A 150 13.10 1.91 -4.87
CA LEU A 150 12.74 3.20 -5.47
C LEU A 150 13.34 4.38 -4.69
N HIS A 151 13.28 4.35 -3.36
CA HIS A 151 13.91 5.37 -2.52
C HIS A 151 15.43 5.45 -2.74
N ASP A 152 16.13 4.31 -2.63
CA ASP A 152 17.58 4.25 -2.81
C ASP A 152 18.02 4.75 -4.18
N PHE A 153 17.26 4.41 -5.24
CA PHE A 153 17.57 4.90 -6.57
C PHE A 153 17.58 6.42 -6.64
N VAL A 154 16.57 7.09 -6.07
CA VAL A 154 16.50 8.55 -6.09
C VAL A 154 17.65 9.17 -5.30
N GLU A 155 17.95 8.63 -4.11
CA GLU A 155 19.09 9.07 -3.29
C GLU A 155 20.44 8.93 -4.03
N TYR A 156 20.58 7.85 -4.80
CA TYR A 156 21.84 7.49 -5.45
C TYR A 156 21.96 8.11 -6.86
N TYR A 157 20.87 8.64 -7.41
CA TYR A 157 20.76 9.04 -8.80
C TYR A 157 21.84 10.05 -9.22
N LYS A 158 22.14 11.05 -8.38
CA LYS A 158 23.16 12.07 -8.68
C LYS A 158 24.55 11.46 -8.97
N PHE A 159 24.90 10.37 -8.27
CA PHE A 159 26.16 9.66 -8.48
C PHE A 159 26.08 8.71 -9.66
N ILE A 160 24.96 8.03 -9.86
CA ILE A 160 24.71 7.19 -11.03
C ILE A 160 24.90 8.03 -12.31
N LYS A 161 24.29 9.22 -12.36
CA LYS A 161 24.38 10.17 -13.48
C LYS A 161 25.82 10.59 -13.80
N VAL A 162 26.66 10.77 -12.80
CA VAL A 162 28.08 11.11 -12.99
C VAL A 162 28.90 9.89 -13.44
N ASN A 163 28.61 8.71 -12.90
CA ASN A 163 29.39 7.50 -13.14
C ASN A 163 29.04 6.76 -14.41
N VAL A 164 27.81 6.87 -14.90
CA VAL A 164 27.30 6.17 -16.08
C VAL A 164 28.11 6.48 -17.36
N ASN A 165 28.71 7.66 -17.46
CA ASN A 165 29.53 8.04 -18.62
C ASN A 165 31.03 7.77 -18.46
N LYS A 166 31.50 7.31 -17.30
CA LYS A 166 32.94 7.11 -17.03
C LYS A 166 33.52 5.87 -17.72
N ASN A 167 32.72 4.82 -17.92
CA ASN A 167 33.17 3.56 -18.52
C ASN A 167 32.01 2.86 -19.23
N ILE A 168 32.23 2.35 -20.45
CA ILE A 168 31.26 1.62 -21.27
C ILE A 168 30.69 0.38 -20.56
N THR A 169 31.51 -0.37 -19.82
CA THR A 169 31.04 -1.56 -19.10
C THR A 169 30.13 -1.17 -17.93
N ASN A 170 30.51 -0.15 -17.16
CA ASN A 170 29.69 0.37 -16.07
C ASN A 170 28.39 0.99 -16.60
N LYS A 171 28.47 1.67 -17.75
CA LYS A 171 27.32 2.25 -18.43
C LYS A 171 26.22 1.21 -18.65
N LYS A 172 26.56 0.02 -19.17
CA LYS A 172 25.59 -1.07 -19.38
C LYS A 172 24.91 -1.51 -18.10
N VAL A 173 25.66 -1.67 -17.01
CA VAL A 173 25.12 -2.07 -15.70
C VAL A 173 24.17 -1.00 -15.16
N TYR A 174 24.58 0.27 -15.18
CA TYR A 174 23.74 1.38 -14.73
C TYR A 174 22.48 1.54 -15.58
N CYS A 175 22.57 1.42 -16.91
CA CYS A 175 21.40 1.51 -17.78
C CYS A 175 20.38 0.39 -17.49
N ARG A 176 20.83 -0.85 -17.28
CA ARG A 176 19.94 -1.96 -16.84
C ARG A 176 19.29 -1.68 -15.48
N TYR A 177 20.04 -1.09 -14.55
CA TYR A 177 19.50 -0.71 -13.25
C TYR A 177 18.47 0.41 -13.35
N ILE A 178 18.72 1.43 -14.16
CA ILE A 178 17.76 2.51 -14.42
C ILE A 178 16.47 1.93 -15.04
N GLU A 179 16.59 1.09 -16.07
CA GLU A 179 15.43 0.44 -16.70
C GLU A 179 14.61 -0.37 -15.69
N TYR A 180 15.27 -1.19 -14.87
CA TYR A 180 14.63 -1.94 -13.79
C TYR A 180 13.84 -1.04 -12.81
N ILE A 181 14.41 0.10 -12.41
CA ILE A 181 13.73 1.01 -11.48
C ILE A 181 12.53 1.71 -12.14
N PHE A 182 12.62 2.03 -13.43
CA PHE A 182 11.49 2.60 -14.15
C PHE A 182 10.35 1.57 -14.32
N ASP A 183 10.68 0.29 -14.57
CA ASP A 183 9.69 -0.80 -14.55
C ASP A 183 9.06 -0.97 -13.16
N LEU A 184 9.87 -0.87 -12.10
CA LEU A 184 9.40 -0.93 -10.72
C LEU A 184 8.44 0.23 -10.41
N TYR A 185 8.84 1.45 -10.77
CA TYR A 185 7.97 2.63 -10.68
C TYR A 185 6.66 2.40 -11.42
N HIS A 186 6.70 1.87 -12.65
CA HIS A 186 5.50 1.59 -13.43
C HIS A 186 4.54 0.64 -12.69
N LYS A 187 5.07 -0.46 -12.15
CA LYS A 187 4.28 -1.42 -11.35
C LYS A 187 3.67 -0.76 -10.11
N MET A 188 4.47 0.02 -9.37
CA MET A 188 3.99 0.76 -8.19
C MET A 188 2.93 1.80 -8.57
N ASN A 189 3.07 2.44 -9.73
CA ASN A 189 2.17 3.45 -10.26
C ASN A 189 0.82 2.87 -10.72
N GLN A 190 0.82 1.61 -11.15
CA GLN A 190 -0.37 0.82 -11.50
C GLN A 190 -1.09 0.22 -10.29
N ASP A 191 -0.40 0.07 -9.15
CA ASP A 191 -1.04 -0.32 -7.89
C ASP A 191 -1.83 0.86 -7.30
N HIS A 192 -3.03 1.05 -7.85
CA HIS A 192 -3.92 2.14 -7.52
C HIS A 192 -4.21 2.25 -6.02
N ASN A 193 -4.31 1.14 -5.29
CA ASN A 193 -4.54 1.19 -3.86
C ASN A 193 -3.39 1.81 -3.11
N LEU A 194 -2.21 1.19 -3.22
CA LEU A 194 -1.05 1.60 -2.43
C LEU A 194 -0.64 3.02 -2.82
N LYS A 195 -0.78 3.38 -4.09
CA LYS A 195 -0.59 4.74 -4.56
C LYS A 195 -1.63 5.72 -4.00
N CYS A 196 -2.93 5.47 -4.20
CA CYS A 196 -3.99 6.46 -3.91
C CYS A 196 -4.35 6.58 -2.43
N THR A 197 -4.06 5.55 -1.64
CA THR A 197 -4.11 5.62 -0.17
C THR A 197 -2.88 6.31 0.44
N GLY A 198 -1.90 6.70 -0.39
CA GLY A 198 -0.69 7.39 0.02
C GLY A 198 0.35 6.49 0.69
N LEU A 199 0.29 5.18 0.48
CA LEU A 199 1.25 4.23 1.05
C LEU A 199 2.53 4.11 0.21
N TYR A 200 2.51 4.51 -1.05
CA TYR A 200 3.69 4.68 -1.91
C TYR A 200 4.12 6.14 -2.03
N GLU A 201 4.57 6.74 -0.92
CA GLU A 201 5.08 8.12 -0.92
C GLU A 201 6.32 8.29 -1.84
N GLU A 202 7.10 7.22 -2.07
CA GLU A 202 8.29 7.21 -2.91
C GLU A 202 7.99 7.55 -4.37
N ILE A 203 6.77 7.24 -4.84
CA ILE A 203 6.30 7.61 -6.18
C ILE A 203 6.41 9.13 -6.36
N ASN A 204 5.98 9.91 -5.36
CA ASN A 204 6.02 11.37 -5.45
C ASN A 204 7.46 11.89 -5.53
N HIS A 205 8.38 11.30 -4.78
CA HIS A 205 9.78 11.69 -4.79
C HIS A 205 10.45 11.33 -6.13
N PHE A 206 10.16 10.14 -6.65
CA PHE A 206 10.62 9.72 -7.97
C PHE A 206 10.06 10.62 -9.08
N GLU A 207 8.74 10.84 -9.11
CA GLU A 207 8.08 11.77 -10.05
C GLU A 207 8.74 13.16 -9.97
N ASN A 208 8.91 13.71 -8.76
CA ASN A 208 9.51 15.03 -8.59
C ASN A 208 10.95 15.13 -9.12
N THR A 209 11.74 14.06 -9.04
CA THR A 209 13.09 14.01 -9.59
C THR A 209 13.10 13.93 -11.11
N PHE A 210 12.21 13.11 -11.69
CA PHE A 210 12.20 12.80 -13.12
C PHE A 210 11.14 13.54 -13.95
N LYS A 211 10.41 14.49 -13.36
CA LYS A 211 9.48 15.39 -14.05
C LYS A 211 10.13 16.03 -15.27
N HIS A 212 9.35 16.15 -16.35
CA HIS A 212 9.80 16.67 -17.64
C HIS A 212 10.52 18.03 -17.53
N GLU A 213 10.04 18.92 -16.64
CA GLU A 213 10.62 20.25 -16.41
C GLU A 213 12.06 20.22 -15.89
N ASN A 214 12.49 19.13 -15.24
CA ASN A 214 13.84 19.02 -14.70
C ASN A 214 14.89 18.62 -15.75
N GLY A 215 14.47 18.22 -16.97
CA GLY A 215 15.38 17.75 -18.03
C GLY A 215 16.15 16.45 -17.72
N GLU A 216 15.97 15.87 -16.54
CA GLU A 216 16.65 14.65 -16.08
C GLU A 216 16.27 13.43 -16.93
N LEU A 217 14.99 13.32 -17.28
CA LEU A 217 14.48 12.24 -18.13
C LEU A 217 15.11 12.26 -19.54
N ASN A 218 15.26 13.46 -20.12
CA ASN A 218 15.95 13.63 -21.41
C ASN A 218 17.44 13.32 -21.29
N SER A 219 18.06 13.69 -20.16
CA SER A 219 19.46 13.35 -19.87
C SER A 219 19.64 11.83 -19.81
N LEU A 220 18.75 11.12 -19.11
CA LEU A 220 18.77 9.66 -19.04
C LEU A 220 18.58 9.00 -20.41
N LYS A 221 17.65 9.49 -21.24
CA LYS A 221 17.42 8.98 -22.58
C LYS A 221 18.66 9.09 -23.48
N ASN A 222 19.39 10.20 -23.37
CA ASN A 222 20.62 10.40 -24.12
C ASN A 222 21.76 9.50 -23.62
N ILE A 223 21.80 9.25 -22.31
CA ILE A 223 22.80 8.39 -21.70
C ILE A 223 22.51 6.92 -22.05
N CYS A 224 21.30 6.46 -21.82
CA CYS A 224 20.86 5.08 -22.01
C CYS A 224 19.83 5.05 -23.14
N SER A 225 20.33 4.93 -24.37
CA SER A 225 19.53 4.89 -25.61
C SER A 225 18.50 3.75 -25.65
N ASP A 226 18.75 2.69 -24.88
CA ASP A 226 17.90 1.50 -24.81
C ASP A 226 16.78 1.63 -23.78
N ILE A 227 16.74 2.72 -22.96
CA ILE A 227 15.61 2.96 -22.06
C ILE A 227 14.36 3.10 -22.92
N SER A 228 13.41 2.20 -22.67
CA SER A 228 12.16 2.14 -23.40
C SER A 228 11.48 3.50 -23.46
N GLN A 229 11.19 3.98 -24.68
CA GLN A 229 10.42 5.22 -24.88
C GLN A 229 9.06 5.16 -24.17
N LYS A 230 8.52 3.95 -23.96
CA LYS A 230 7.32 3.68 -23.18
C LYS A 230 7.47 4.14 -21.72
N LEU A 231 8.59 3.81 -21.06
CA LEU A 231 8.85 4.18 -19.66
C LEU A 231 8.95 5.71 -19.48
N VAL A 232 9.56 6.38 -20.47
CA VAL A 232 9.66 7.85 -20.52
C VAL A 232 8.27 8.48 -20.66
N LEU A 233 7.40 7.93 -21.51
CA LEU A 233 6.04 8.42 -21.68
C LEU A 233 5.17 8.17 -20.45
N GLU A 234 5.39 7.09 -19.71
CA GLU A 234 4.59 6.71 -18.54
C GLU A 234 4.87 7.54 -17.29
N VAL A 235 6.10 8.04 -17.10
CA VAL A 235 6.38 9.05 -16.06
C VAL A 235 5.59 10.33 -16.34
N ASN A 236 5.42 10.69 -17.62
CA ASN A 236 4.67 11.87 -18.04
C ASN A 236 3.15 11.64 -18.03
N ASN A 237 2.71 10.44 -18.40
CA ASN A 237 1.31 10.01 -18.37
C ASN A 237 0.94 9.46 -16.99
N LYS A 238 1.07 10.30 -15.96
CA LYS A 238 0.67 9.96 -14.59
C LYS A 238 -0.74 9.37 -14.61
N ILE A 239 -0.85 8.09 -14.25
CA ILE A 239 -2.14 7.49 -13.95
C ILE A 239 -2.68 8.25 -12.74
N SER A 240 -3.61 9.17 -12.93
CA SER A 240 -4.14 9.91 -11.79
C SER A 240 -4.95 8.96 -10.93
N CYS A 241 -4.82 9.08 -9.61
CA CYS A 241 -5.87 8.60 -8.73
C CYS A 241 -7.18 9.24 -9.20
N PRO A 242 -8.30 8.50 -9.28
CA PRO A 242 -9.54 8.95 -9.92
C PRO A 242 -9.86 10.43 -9.68
N SER A 243 -9.47 11.28 -10.62
CA SER A 243 -9.87 12.68 -10.65
C SER A 243 -9.82 13.21 -12.09
N GLU A 244 -11.00 13.66 -12.52
CA GLU A 244 -11.30 14.65 -13.58
C GLU A 244 -11.25 14.27 -15.07
N GLN A 245 -10.48 13.28 -15.55
CA GLN A 245 -10.44 13.04 -17.01
C GLN A 245 -11.58 12.19 -17.59
N GLU A 246 -12.24 11.36 -16.77
CA GLU A 246 -13.40 10.59 -17.23
C GLU A 246 -14.70 11.41 -17.24
N GLU A 247 -14.70 12.59 -16.62
CA GLU A 247 -15.91 13.39 -16.46
C GLU A 247 -16.44 13.93 -17.80
N ASN A 248 -15.57 14.17 -18.78
CA ASN A 248 -15.97 14.76 -20.06
C ASN A 248 -16.24 13.71 -21.16
N ALA A 249 -15.56 12.57 -21.14
CA ALA A 249 -15.80 11.51 -22.12
C ALA A 249 -17.16 10.81 -21.90
N TYR A 250 -17.61 10.70 -20.65
CA TYR A 250 -18.87 10.04 -20.32
C TYR A 250 -20.08 11.00 -20.34
N LYS A 251 -19.89 12.30 -20.07
CA LYS A 251 -20.95 13.32 -20.31
C LYS A 251 -21.29 13.44 -21.80
N GLU A 252 -20.35 13.18 -22.71
CA GLU A 252 -20.58 13.16 -24.16
C GLU A 252 -21.30 11.88 -24.63
N LYS A 253 -21.08 10.72 -23.98
CA LYS A 253 -21.75 9.46 -24.35
C LYS A 253 -23.24 9.40 -23.95
N PHE A 254 -23.67 10.18 -22.96
CA PHE A 254 -25.10 10.30 -22.58
C PHE A 254 -25.81 11.54 -23.14
N LYS A 255 -25.13 12.38 -23.94
CA LYS A 255 -25.75 13.50 -24.67
C LYS A 255 -26.19 13.16 -26.10
N LYS A 256 -25.89 11.97 -26.61
CA LYS A 256 -26.36 11.52 -27.92
C LYS A 256 -27.36 10.37 -27.79
N LYS A 257 -28.57 10.69 -27.33
CA LYS A 257 -29.77 9.98 -27.77
C LYS A 257 -30.46 10.88 -28.81
N PRO A 258 -30.73 10.42 -30.05
CA PRO A 258 -31.40 11.25 -31.04
C PRO A 258 -32.82 11.56 -30.58
N ALA A 259 -33.23 12.82 -30.77
CA ALA A 259 -34.59 13.26 -30.59
C ALA A 259 -35.52 12.52 -31.56
N ALA A 260 -36.56 11.89 -31.01
CA ALA A 260 -37.80 11.61 -31.73
C ALA A 260 -38.92 12.29 -30.95
N SER A 261 -39.56 13.23 -31.63
CA SER A 261 -40.67 14.10 -31.22
C SER A 261 -41.94 13.33 -30.85
N ALA A 262 -42.65 13.79 -29.82
CA ALA A 262 -44.12 13.89 -29.81
C ALA A 262 -44.61 14.71 -28.61
N ASP A 263 -45.19 15.87 -28.94
CA ASP A 263 -46.25 16.66 -28.32
C ASP A 263 -46.62 16.52 -26.83
N SER A 264 -46.72 17.70 -26.22
CA SER A 264 -47.26 18.03 -24.91
C SER A 264 -48.72 17.64 -24.72
N GLN A 265 -49.06 16.93 -23.63
CA GLN A 265 -50.28 17.19 -22.84
C GLN A 265 -50.08 16.83 -21.36
N ASN A 266 -50.51 17.74 -20.49
CA ASN A 266 -50.44 17.66 -19.02
C ASN A 266 -51.36 16.56 -18.45
N PHE A 267 -50.91 15.82 -17.44
CA PHE A 267 -51.79 15.20 -16.44
C PHE A 267 -51.18 15.24 -15.02
N THR A 268 -51.78 16.12 -14.23
CA THR A 268 -52.12 16.05 -12.78
C THR A 268 -51.36 15.10 -11.84
N GLU A 269 -50.96 15.67 -10.69
CA GLU A 269 -50.68 15.00 -9.42
C GLU A 269 -51.71 13.89 -9.12
N ILE A 270 -51.24 12.65 -8.93
CA ILE A 270 -51.98 11.59 -8.25
C ILE A 270 -50.98 10.82 -7.35
N GLU A 271 -51.45 10.57 -6.14
CA GLU A 271 -50.80 10.05 -4.94
C GLU A 271 -50.01 8.73 -5.11
N SER A 272 -49.04 8.52 -4.21
CA SER A 272 -48.30 7.27 -3.99
C SER A 272 -49.22 6.05 -3.78
N PRO A 273 -48.93 4.88 -4.39
CA PRO A 273 -49.44 3.62 -3.90
C PRO A 273 -48.42 2.90 -3.01
N LYS A 274 -48.86 2.61 -1.78
CA LYS A 274 -48.29 1.63 -0.86
C LYS A 274 -48.23 0.23 -1.48
N LYS A 275 -47.18 -0.51 -1.08
CA LYS A 275 -47.06 -1.97 -0.94
C LYS A 275 -48.16 -2.83 -1.58
N THR A 276 -47.77 -3.70 -2.51
CA THR A 276 -48.39 -5.02 -2.65
C THR A 276 -47.31 -6.07 -2.87
N GLN A 277 -47.26 -7.04 -1.95
CA GLN A 277 -46.47 -8.25 -2.06
C GLN A 277 -47.19 -9.18 -3.04
N GLU A 278 -46.66 -9.39 -4.23
CA GLU A 278 -47.06 -10.51 -5.09
C GLU A 278 -46.04 -11.63 -4.97
N LYS A 279 -46.52 -12.77 -4.44
CA LYS A 279 -45.83 -14.05 -4.39
C LYS A 279 -45.68 -14.60 -5.81
N ILE A 280 -44.51 -14.42 -6.41
CA ILE A 280 -44.08 -15.24 -7.55
C ILE A 280 -43.40 -16.48 -6.97
N LYS A 281 -43.89 -17.67 -7.33
CA LYS A 281 -43.31 -18.98 -6.94
C LYS A 281 -41.88 -19.06 -7.45
N LEU A 282 -40.93 -19.12 -6.53
CA LEU A 282 -39.49 -19.02 -6.73
C LEU A 282 -38.85 -20.25 -6.07
N GLU A 283 -38.79 -21.39 -6.75
CA GLU A 283 -38.41 -22.64 -6.07
C GLU A 283 -37.08 -23.30 -6.45
N ASP A 284 -36.30 -22.76 -7.40
CA ASP A 284 -34.93 -23.29 -7.64
C ASP A 284 -33.80 -22.29 -7.27
N ASN A 285 -34.12 -21.01 -7.04
CA ASN A 285 -33.16 -19.95 -6.69
C ASN A 285 -32.87 -19.79 -5.18
N ILE A 286 -33.37 -20.68 -4.32
CA ILE A 286 -33.31 -20.49 -2.87
C ILE A 286 -31.95 -20.91 -2.30
N SER A 287 -31.27 -21.93 -2.83
CA SER A 287 -30.07 -22.49 -2.17
C SER A 287 -28.82 -21.60 -2.25
N GLU A 288 -28.63 -20.84 -3.33
CA GLU A 288 -27.51 -19.88 -3.49
C GLU A 288 -27.81 -18.54 -2.82
N LYS A 289 -29.05 -18.05 -2.92
CA LYS A 289 -29.50 -16.97 -2.06
C LYS A 289 -29.30 -17.34 -0.59
N LEU A 290 -29.48 -18.61 -0.20
CA LEU A 290 -29.24 -19.07 1.16
C LEU A 290 -27.78 -18.97 1.59
N SER A 291 -26.79 -19.16 0.71
CA SER A 291 -25.36 -19.08 1.09
C SER A 291 -24.90 -17.63 1.19
N SER A 292 -25.17 -16.80 0.18
CA SER A 292 -24.80 -15.37 0.20
C SER A 292 -25.54 -14.61 1.31
N LEU A 293 -26.84 -14.89 1.52
CA LEU A 293 -27.60 -14.27 2.63
C LEU A 293 -27.02 -14.65 3.98
N LYS A 294 -26.63 -15.91 4.20
CA LYS A 294 -25.95 -16.33 5.44
C LYS A 294 -24.63 -15.60 5.64
N ILE A 295 -23.83 -15.45 4.58
CA ILE A 295 -22.58 -14.69 4.66
C ILE A 295 -22.87 -13.24 5.06
N TYR A 296 -23.86 -12.59 4.44
CA TYR A 296 -24.25 -11.23 4.80
C TYR A 296 -24.82 -11.11 6.22
N GLU A 297 -25.61 -12.07 6.68
CA GLU A 297 -26.07 -12.14 8.07
C GLU A 297 -24.87 -12.21 9.03
N GLU A 298 -23.87 -13.02 8.72
CA GLU A 298 -22.65 -13.13 9.53
C GLU A 298 -21.77 -11.87 9.50
N LEU A 299 -21.62 -11.26 8.32
CA LEU A 299 -20.86 -10.03 8.12
C LEU A 299 -21.46 -8.88 8.93
N ASN A 300 -22.79 -8.76 8.97
CA ASN A 300 -23.54 -7.75 9.71
C ASN A 300 -23.77 -8.09 11.19
N ASN A 301 -23.50 -9.33 11.60
CA ASN A 301 -23.79 -9.78 12.96
C ASN A 301 -22.92 -9.02 13.98
N ALA A 302 -23.56 -8.28 14.88
CA ALA A 302 -22.88 -7.49 15.92
C ALA A 302 -22.41 -8.30 17.14
N ASN A 303 -22.75 -9.60 17.21
CA ASN A 303 -22.34 -10.46 18.31
C ASN A 303 -20.82 -10.62 18.34
N ASN A 304 -20.25 -10.53 19.55
CA ASN A 304 -18.81 -10.67 19.82
C ASN A 304 -17.93 -9.64 19.08
N ILE A 305 -18.48 -8.50 18.66
CA ILE A 305 -17.68 -7.40 18.13
C ILE A 305 -16.99 -6.67 19.27
N ASP A 306 -15.67 -6.62 19.19
CA ASP A 306 -14.85 -5.73 20.01
C ASP A 306 -14.72 -4.37 19.31
N PHE A 307 -15.58 -3.42 19.71
CA PHE A 307 -15.54 -2.03 19.24
C PHE A 307 -14.29 -1.26 19.70
N ASN A 308 -13.57 -1.77 20.71
CA ASN A 308 -12.36 -1.17 21.26
C ASN A 308 -11.09 -1.93 20.88
N ASN A 309 -11.15 -2.77 19.84
CA ASN A 309 -10.03 -3.59 19.43
C ASN A 309 -8.79 -2.74 19.10
N SER A 310 -7.60 -3.28 19.42
CA SER A 310 -6.34 -2.56 19.27
C SER A 310 -6.06 -2.13 17.83
N TYR A 311 -6.44 -2.95 16.84
CA TYR A 311 -6.23 -2.65 15.41
C TYR A 311 -6.92 -1.34 14.99
N CYS A 312 -8.16 -1.12 15.42
CA CYS A 312 -8.90 0.11 15.13
C CYS A 312 -8.44 1.27 16.00
N LYS A 313 -8.10 1.01 17.26
CA LYS A 313 -7.68 2.04 18.21
C LYS A 313 -6.36 2.71 17.80
N GLU A 314 -5.41 1.95 17.29
CA GLU A 314 -4.11 2.45 16.79
C GLU A 314 -4.24 3.40 15.59
N LEU A 315 -5.38 3.38 14.88
CA LEU A 315 -5.56 4.16 13.66
C LEU A 315 -6.16 5.56 13.89
N GLU A 316 -6.56 5.88 15.12
CA GLU A 316 -7.15 7.20 15.47
C GLU A 316 -8.30 7.61 14.54
N ILE A 317 -9.14 6.67 14.12
CA ILE A 317 -10.35 6.97 13.32
C ILE A 317 -11.25 7.89 14.14
N ASN A 318 -11.77 8.97 13.57
CA ASN A 318 -12.64 9.92 14.29
C ASN A 318 -14.12 9.66 14.05
N ASP A 319 -14.51 9.43 12.79
CA ASP A 319 -15.89 9.19 12.39
C ASP A 319 -16.46 7.94 13.08
N THR A 320 -17.63 8.10 13.71
CA THR A 320 -18.25 7.03 14.52
C THR A 320 -18.73 5.86 13.65
N LYS A 321 -19.22 6.13 12.43
CA LYS A 321 -19.60 5.06 11.51
C LYS A 321 -18.37 4.32 11.00
N ALA A 322 -17.30 5.02 10.64
CA ALA A 322 -16.03 4.41 10.25
C ALA A 322 -15.44 3.54 11.37
N LYS A 323 -15.52 3.96 12.65
CA LYS A 323 -15.15 3.11 13.81
C LYS A 323 -15.96 1.82 13.86
N ASN A 324 -17.28 1.90 13.67
CA ASN A 324 -18.14 0.73 13.65
C ASN A 324 -17.80 -0.20 12.49
N ILE A 325 -17.55 0.34 11.30
CA ILE A 325 -17.09 -0.44 10.13
C ILE A 325 -15.76 -1.11 10.45
N CYS A 326 -14.81 -0.39 11.05
CA CYS A 326 -13.51 -0.94 11.43
C CYS A 326 -13.66 -2.17 12.34
N ALA A 327 -14.52 -2.10 13.36
CA ALA A 327 -14.73 -3.22 14.28
C ALA A 327 -15.27 -4.47 13.57
N HIS A 328 -16.19 -4.29 12.62
CA HIS A 328 -16.70 -5.38 11.79
C HIS A 328 -15.64 -5.90 10.81
N VAL A 329 -14.85 -5.02 10.19
CA VAL A 329 -13.70 -5.39 9.34
C VAL A 329 -12.74 -6.30 10.10
N VAL A 330 -12.38 -5.93 11.32
CA VAL A 330 -11.48 -6.72 12.17
C VAL A 330 -12.08 -8.09 12.49
N LYS A 331 -13.36 -8.14 12.90
CA LYS A 331 -14.07 -9.39 13.17
C LYS A 331 -14.08 -10.31 11.95
N ASN A 332 -14.50 -9.78 10.81
CA ASN A 332 -14.70 -10.57 9.60
C ASN A 332 -13.36 -11.05 9.01
N LEU A 333 -12.32 -10.22 9.02
CA LEU A 333 -10.97 -10.64 8.62
C LEU A 333 -10.41 -11.73 9.55
N LYS A 334 -10.60 -11.61 10.88
CA LYS A 334 -10.18 -12.68 11.82
C LYS A 334 -10.87 -14.00 11.50
N LYS A 335 -12.19 -13.98 11.26
CA LYS A 335 -12.91 -15.18 10.84
C LYS A 335 -12.32 -15.79 9.57
N MET A 336 -11.95 -14.98 8.58
CA MET A 336 -11.30 -15.49 7.36
C MET A 336 -9.97 -16.17 7.63
N THR A 337 -9.19 -15.71 8.62
CA THR A 337 -7.94 -16.38 8.99
C THR A 337 -8.15 -17.79 9.56
N GLU A 338 -9.37 -18.12 9.99
CA GLU A 338 -9.76 -19.43 10.53
C GLU A 338 -10.34 -20.36 9.45
N LEU A 339 -10.59 -19.88 8.22
CA LEU A 339 -11.16 -20.67 7.13
C LEU A 339 -10.10 -21.54 6.45
N ASP A 340 -10.22 -22.85 6.60
CA ASP A 340 -9.26 -23.83 6.07
C ASP A 340 -9.50 -24.24 4.61
N TYR A 341 -10.72 -24.05 4.11
CA TYR A 341 -11.09 -24.41 2.74
C TYR A 341 -11.06 -23.20 1.82
N ILE A 342 -10.25 -23.27 0.76
CA ILE A 342 -9.99 -22.13 -0.13
C ILE A 342 -11.24 -21.59 -0.83
N LYS A 343 -12.21 -22.46 -1.18
CA LYS A 343 -13.42 -21.99 -1.87
C LYS A 343 -14.29 -21.16 -0.92
N GLU A 344 -14.52 -21.65 0.30
CA GLU A 344 -15.24 -20.90 1.35
C GLU A 344 -14.53 -19.60 1.70
N HIS A 345 -13.20 -19.63 1.85
CA HIS A 345 -12.41 -18.43 2.08
C HIS A 345 -12.62 -17.40 0.95
N ASN A 346 -12.50 -17.81 -0.31
CA ASN A 346 -12.61 -16.91 -1.46
C ASN A 346 -14.03 -16.37 -1.61
N GLU A 347 -15.04 -17.21 -1.41
CA GLU A 347 -16.44 -16.80 -1.42
C GLU A 347 -16.72 -15.78 -0.32
N TYR A 348 -16.28 -16.04 0.92
CA TYR A 348 -16.46 -15.11 2.04
C TYR A 348 -15.71 -13.80 1.81
N CYS A 349 -14.45 -13.85 1.37
CA CYS A 349 -13.62 -12.68 1.09
C CYS A 349 -14.26 -11.75 0.05
N LEU A 350 -14.83 -12.34 -1.00
CA LEU A 350 -15.48 -11.62 -2.07
C LEU A 350 -16.74 -10.88 -1.60
N HIS A 351 -17.60 -11.56 -0.83
CA HIS A 351 -18.76 -10.92 -0.19
C HIS A 351 -18.34 -9.86 0.82
N PHE A 352 -17.27 -10.10 1.57
CA PHE A 352 -16.73 -9.14 2.52
C PHE A 352 -16.24 -7.86 1.86
N VAL A 353 -15.49 -7.96 0.75
CA VAL A 353 -15.03 -6.79 -0.01
C VAL A 353 -16.24 -5.95 -0.42
N ARG A 354 -17.26 -6.58 -1.00
CA ARG A 354 -18.52 -5.91 -1.37
C ARG A 354 -19.21 -5.25 -0.17
N TRP A 355 -19.35 -5.99 0.93
CA TRP A 355 -19.97 -5.50 2.15
C TRP A 355 -19.27 -4.27 2.72
N ILE A 356 -17.92 -4.23 2.72
CA ILE A 356 -17.19 -3.03 3.16
C ILE A 356 -17.57 -1.81 2.32
N TYR A 357 -17.62 -1.95 0.99
CA TYR A 357 -18.00 -0.87 0.10
C TYR A 357 -19.43 -0.38 0.38
N GLU A 358 -20.38 -1.30 0.57
CA GLU A 358 -21.76 -0.98 0.91
C GLU A 358 -21.86 -0.22 2.25
N GLU A 359 -21.09 -0.62 3.27
CA GLU A 359 -21.06 0.06 4.56
C GLU A 359 -20.43 1.46 4.48
N ILE A 360 -19.32 1.60 3.75
CA ILE A 360 -18.66 2.90 3.55
C ILE A 360 -19.62 3.88 2.85
N CYS A 361 -20.41 3.39 1.88
CA CYS A 361 -21.40 4.22 1.18
C CYS A 361 -22.55 4.72 2.05
N LYS A 362 -22.78 4.11 3.23
CA LYS A 362 -23.79 4.56 4.21
C LYS A 362 -23.29 5.72 5.09
N ILE A 363 -22.02 6.11 4.95
CA ILE A 363 -21.45 7.25 5.68
C ILE A 363 -21.86 8.55 4.97
N PRO A 364 -22.51 9.50 5.68
CA PRO A 364 -22.95 10.76 5.09
C PRO A 364 -21.77 11.59 4.62
N GLY A 365 -21.89 12.21 3.45
CA GLY A 365 -20.85 13.09 2.90
C GLY A 365 -19.63 12.37 2.30
N ILE A 366 -19.64 11.03 2.22
CA ILE A 366 -18.63 10.31 1.45
C ILE A 366 -18.81 10.59 -0.05
N ASP A 367 -17.72 11.05 -0.66
CA ASP A 367 -17.59 11.01 -2.11
C ASP A 367 -17.19 9.59 -2.52
N TRP A 368 -18.17 8.84 -3.02
CA TRP A 368 -17.99 7.46 -3.46
C TRP A 368 -16.98 7.31 -4.60
N LYS A 369 -16.73 8.37 -5.39
CA LYS A 369 -15.70 8.35 -6.45
C LYS A 369 -14.30 8.49 -5.89
N ASN A 370 -14.18 9.01 -4.68
CA ASN A 370 -12.95 9.45 -4.06
C ASN A 370 -12.85 8.96 -2.61
N ILE A 371 -13.27 7.72 -2.34
CA ILE A 371 -13.29 7.14 -0.99
C ILE A 371 -11.93 7.27 -0.30
N TYR A 372 -10.85 7.05 -1.04
CA TYR A 372 -9.45 7.18 -0.59
C TYR A 372 -9.04 8.61 -0.17
N LYS A 373 -9.83 9.65 -0.50
CA LYS A 373 -9.58 11.03 -0.02
C LYS A 373 -10.09 11.23 1.41
N ASN A 374 -11.02 10.41 1.89
CA ASN A 374 -11.47 10.50 3.27
C ASN A 374 -10.40 9.91 4.20
N PRO A 375 -9.85 10.69 5.14
CA PRO A 375 -8.73 10.24 5.97
C PRO A 375 -9.11 9.06 6.89
N ASP A 376 -10.36 9.02 7.37
CA ASP A 376 -10.86 7.95 8.23
C ASP A 376 -11.13 6.66 7.46
N ILE A 377 -11.53 6.75 6.19
CA ILE A 377 -11.68 5.57 5.34
C ILE A 377 -10.33 5.05 4.84
N THR A 378 -9.39 5.93 4.53
CA THR A 378 -8.02 5.52 4.18
C THR A 378 -7.34 4.78 5.33
N LYS A 379 -7.65 5.12 6.58
CA LYS A 379 -7.22 4.34 7.74
C LYS A 379 -7.81 2.92 7.74
N LEU A 380 -9.07 2.75 7.32
CA LEU A 380 -9.66 1.40 7.18
C LEU A 380 -8.83 0.52 6.25
N PHE A 381 -8.31 1.05 5.13
CA PHE A 381 -7.46 0.27 4.21
C PHE A 381 -6.25 -0.35 4.90
N ARG A 382 -5.75 0.28 5.98
CA ARG A 382 -4.56 -0.17 6.71
C ARG A 382 -4.84 -1.35 7.65
N VAL A 383 -6.09 -1.56 8.06
CA VAL A 383 -6.50 -2.60 9.02
C VAL A 383 -6.20 -4.01 8.50
N GLN A 384 -6.30 -4.22 7.19
CA GLN A 384 -6.14 -5.54 6.58
C GLN A 384 -4.72 -6.12 6.73
N PHE A 385 -3.69 -5.27 6.65
CA PHE A 385 -2.31 -5.72 6.64
C PHE A 385 -1.91 -6.52 7.90
N PRO A 386 -2.11 -6.00 9.13
CA PRO A 386 -1.70 -6.72 10.34
C PRO A 386 -2.58 -7.93 10.69
N ILE A 387 -3.74 -8.08 10.06
CA ILE A 387 -4.61 -9.23 10.26
C ILE A 387 -4.25 -10.32 9.24
N ASN A 388 -4.13 -9.96 7.96
CA ASN A 388 -3.71 -10.87 6.91
C ASN A 388 -2.31 -11.44 7.13
N SER A 389 -1.39 -10.68 7.75
CA SER A 389 -0.04 -11.16 8.08
C SER A 389 -0.02 -12.31 9.10
N LYS A 390 -1.09 -12.46 9.89
CA LYS A 390 -1.26 -13.57 10.84
C LYS A 390 -1.85 -14.82 10.20
N SER A 391 -2.34 -14.72 8.96
CA SER A 391 -2.93 -15.86 8.26
C SER A 391 -1.84 -16.66 7.54
N PRO A 392 -1.62 -17.94 7.89
CA PRO A 392 -0.59 -18.76 7.28
C PRO A 392 -0.98 -19.35 5.92
N LYS A 393 -2.27 -19.32 5.55
CA LYS A 393 -2.81 -20.00 4.34
C LYS A 393 -3.33 -19.02 3.29
N TYR A 394 -4.44 -18.35 3.61
CA TYR A 394 -5.17 -17.52 2.66
C TYR A 394 -5.35 -16.11 3.21
N ARG A 395 -5.39 -15.13 2.33
CA ARG A 395 -5.45 -13.71 2.69
C ARG A 395 -6.57 -13.04 1.91
N CYS A 396 -7.24 -12.09 2.55
CA CYS A 396 -8.29 -11.31 1.91
C CYS A 396 -7.91 -9.84 1.89
N TYR A 397 -7.62 -9.32 0.70
CA TYR A 397 -7.30 -7.91 0.53
C TYR A 397 -8.46 -7.18 -0.12
N TYR A 398 -8.75 -5.96 0.37
CA TYR A 398 -9.71 -5.05 -0.25
C TYR A 398 -9.02 -3.78 -0.71
N ASP A 399 -9.61 -3.20 -1.74
CA ASP A 399 -9.18 -2.03 -2.50
C ASP A 399 -10.17 -0.87 -2.23
N PHE A 400 -9.74 0.40 -2.38
CA PHE A 400 -10.64 1.58 -2.39
C PHE A 400 -10.41 2.54 -3.57
N ALA A 401 -9.48 2.21 -4.46
CA ALA A 401 -9.05 3.04 -5.58
C ALA A 401 -9.78 2.74 -6.90
N GLY A 402 -10.67 1.75 -6.96
CA GLY A 402 -11.52 1.49 -8.12
C GLY A 402 -12.80 2.37 -8.21
N ASN A 403 -13.33 2.50 -9.43
CA ASN A 403 -14.59 3.20 -9.69
C ASN A 403 -15.76 2.45 -9.06
N ILE A 404 -16.64 3.10 -8.27
CA ILE A 404 -17.76 2.39 -7.64
C ILE A 404 -18.67 1.71 -8.66
N ASN A 405 -18.77 2.24 -9.88
CA ASN A 405 -19.59 1.63 -10.92
C ASN A 405 -18.97 0.31 -11.36
N GLU A 406 -17.64 0.20 -11.43
CA GLU A 406 -16.96 -1.08 -11.68
C GLU A 406 -17.14 -2.04 -10.51
N TRP A 407 -17.15 -1.56 -9.27
CA TRP A 407 -17.41 -2.41 -8.10
C TRP A 407 -18.86 -2.87 -8.03
N LYS A 408 -19.79 -1.99 -8.38
CA LYS A 408 -21.22 -2.30 -8.49
C LYS A 408 -21.46 -3.27 -9.64
N GLU A 409 -20.84 -3.06 -10.79
CA GLU A 409 -20.90 -3.99 -11.93
C GLU A 409 -20.25 -5.33 -11.59
N LYS A 410 -19.10 -5.35 -10.90
CA LYS A 410 -18.49 -6.60 -10.41
C LYS A 410 -19.39 -7.32 -9.42
N ALA A 411 -20.04 -6.58 -8.51
CA ALA A 411 -20.98 -7.15 -7.55
C ALA A 411 -22.25 -7.69 -8.23
N ASP A 412 -22.83 -6.93 -9.16
CA ASP A 412 -24.02 -7.31 -9.93
C ASP A 412 -23.70 -8.49 -10.87
N LEU A 413 -22.51 -8.52 -11.49
CA LEU A 413 -22.02 -9.65 -12.29
C LEU A 413 -21.76 -10.88 -11.43
N LEU A 414 -21.24 -10.70 -10.21
CA LEU A 414 -21.02 -11.83 -9.32
C LEU A 414 -22.35 -12.46 -8.88
N ASP A 415 -23.32 -11.63 -8.50
CA ASP A 415 -24.68 -12.09 -8.21
C ASP A 415 -25.27 -12.78 -9.43
N TYR A 416 -25.07 -12.22 -10.63
CA TYR A 416 -25.49 -12.82 -11.89
C TYR A 416 -24.85 -14.20 -12.12
N PHE A 417 -23.53 -14.34 -12.08
CA PHE A 417 -22.88 -15.64 -12.33
C PHE A 417 -23.21 -16.67 -11.24
N GLN A 418 -23.39 -16.26 -9.99
CA GLN A 418 -23.90 -17.14 -8.94
C GLN A 418 -25.36 -17.58 -9.17
N ILE A 419 -26.13 -16.83 -9.96
CA ILE A 419 -27.50 -17.22 -10.35
C ILE A 419 -27.52 -18.05 -11.64
N PHE A 420 -26.55 -17.89 -12.54
CA PHE A 420 -26.59 -18.42 -13.91
C PHE A 420 -25.56 -19.53 -14.24
N ASP A 421 -24.53 -19.77 -13.41
CA ASP A 421 -23.59 -20.90 -13.57
C ASP A 421 -24.07 -22.20 -12.87
N LYS A 422 -25.37 -22.30 -12.54
CA LYS A 422 -26.00 -23.52 -12.00
C LYS A 422 -27.01 -24.15 -12.95
#